data_AF-A0A968G2I6-F1
#
_entry.id   AF-A0A968G2I6-F1
#
_cell.length_a   1.000
_cell.length_b   1.000
_cell.length_c   1.000
_cell.angle_alpha   90.00
_cell.angle_beta   90.00
_cell.angle_gamma   90.00
#
_symmetry.space_group_name_H-M   'P 1'
#
loop_
_entity.id
_entity.type
_entity.pdbx_description
1 polymer ?
#
loop_
_entity_poly.entity_id
_entity_poly.type
_entity_poly.pdbx_seq_one_letter_code
_entity_poly.pdbx_strand_id
1 'polypeptide(L)'
;GFDWLDTLSHEYVHYLLTKKSRNTLPLWMHEGIAKMLESRWRGEKKYLTPLMETILADGLAQDYLVSLDRMMPSFAKLETAEDVQLAYAEVSTMVEYLTETQGEPALATLLEDLASGVPFEKALGEGVGTDLPTFQENWKRYMKTQKELKSIPGLRVLKIRFKKDRSLEEQEKDYREVGSRRAQDLTFLGDILKSRNEYKAALLEYEKAFEANKTENPILYNKLAGTYMVTQEYDRAETLLTRSLRYYPTFHTTLVNLGELYLQTGRTQPARDSFEKALRINPFNPIVHERLIQIYDRLQMPEQKKTQENLYGYLQ
;
A
#
# COMPACT_ATOMS: atom_id res chain seq x y z
N GLY A 1 -3.88 8.13 4.63
CA GLY A 1 -2.53 8.12 5.24
C GLY A 1 -1.62 7.26 4.41
N PHE A 2 -0.33 7.34 4.64
CA PHE A 2 0.71 6.53 4.02
C PHE A 2 1.67 6.08 5.13
N ASP A 3 2.38 4.98 4.93
CA ASP A 3 3.35 4.52 5.92
C ASP A 3 4.55 5.48 5.96
N TRP A 4 4.56 6.37 6.96
CA TRP A 4 5.52 7.47 6.99
C TRP A 4 6.94 6.99 7.32
N LEU A 5 7.09 5.86 8.01
CA LEU A 5 8.39 5.27 8.29
C LEU A 5 8.96 4.61 7.04
N ASP A 6 8.14 3.89 6.27
CA ASP A 6 8.58 3.36 4.97
C ASP A 6 8.93 4.53 4.02
N THR A 7 8.17 5.62 4.04
CA THR A 7 8.49 6.84 3.26
C THR A 7 9.81 7.47 3.69
N LEU A 8 10.07 7.60 4.99
CA LEU A 8 11.35 8.11 5.49
C LEU A 8 12.53 7.21 5.07
N SER A 9 12.33 5.89 5.14
CA SER A 9 13.32 4.92 4.67
C SER A 9 13.57 5.07 3.16
N HIS A 10 12.50 5.28 2.37
CA HIS A 10 12.57 5.50 0.94
C HIS A 10 13.41 6.76 0.58
N GLU A 11 13.12 7.90 1.21
CA GLU A 11 13.86 9.15 1.00
C GLU A 11 15.32 9.06 1.47
N TYR A 12 15.57 8.34 2.56
CA TYR A 12 16.93 8.09 3.03
C TYR A 12 17.74 7.27 2.02
N VAL A 13 17.12 6.30 1.35
CA VAL A 13 17.76 5.54 0.27
C VAL A 13 18.12 6.45 -0.90
N HIS A 14 17.24 7.36 -1.33
CA HIS A 14 17.56 8.35 -2.37
C HIS A 14 18.79 9.18 -2.01
N TYR A 15 18.86 9.66 -0.77
CA TYR A 15 20.03 10.40 -0.28
C TYR A 15 21.32 9.56 -0.37
N LEU A 16 21.28 8.29 0.05
CA LEU A 16 22.43 7.39 -0.04
C LEU A 16 22.87 7.13 -1.48
N LEU A 17 21.92 6.88 -2.39
CA LEU A 17 22.18 6.64 -3.80
C LEU A 17 22.79 7.88 -4.47
N THR A 18 22.28 9.07 -4.16
CA THR A 18 22.83 10.33 -4.63
C THR A 18 24.28 10.49 -4.18
N LYS A 19 24.57 10.22 -2.90
CA LYS A 19 25.92 10.32 -2.35
C LYS A 19 26.87 9.28 -2.94
N LYS A 20 26.39 8.05 -3.15
CA LYS A 20 27.20 6.93 -3.67
C LYS A 20 27.51 7.06 -5.15
N SER A 21 26.51 7.37 -5.98
CA SER A 21 26.68 7.52 -7.43
C SER A 21 27.22 8.90 -7.85
N ARG A 22 27.24 9.89 -6.94
CA ARG A 22 27.47 11.31 -7.27
C ARG A 22 26.40 11.88 -8.20
N ASN A 23 25.15 11.48 -7.97
CA ASN A 23 23.97 11.96 -8.69
C ASN A 23 23.98 11.65 -10.19
N THR A 24 24.57 10.51 -10.59
CA THR A 24 24.62 10.05 -11.99
C THR A 24 23.74 8.82 -12.24
N LEU A 25 23.15 8.23 -11.19
CA LEU A 25 22.21 7.12 -11.31
C LEU A 25 20.89 7.60 -11.94
N PRO A 26 20.32 6.87 -12.93
CA PRO A 26 19.03 7.23 -13.51
C PRO A 26 17.88 7.23 -12.49
N LEU A 27 16.93 8.14 -12.68
CA LEU A 27 15.81 8.32 -11.75
C LEU A 27 14.98 7.05 -11.56
N TRP A 28 14.71 6.30 -12.62
CA TRP A 28 13.94 5.05 -12.52
C TRP A 28 14.63 4.03 -11.59
N MET A 29 15.97 3.99 -11.58
CA MET A 29 16.73 3.06 -10.75
C MET A 29 16.84 3.55 -9.30
N HIS A 30 16.88 4.87 -9.10
CA HIS A 30 16.65 5.47 -7.79
C HIS A 30 15.35 4.97 -7.17
N GLU A 31 14.23 5.13 -7.88
CA GLU A 31 12.90 4.71 -7.43
C GLU A 31 12.83 3.18 -7.22
N GLY A 32 13.43 2.40 -8.12
CA GLY A 32 13.47 0.94 -8.00
C GLY A 32 14.19 0.44 -6.75
N ILE A 33 15.39 0.97 -6.48
CA ILE A 33 16.18 0.60 -5.30
C ILE A 33 15.47 1.10 -4.03
N ALA A 34 15.00 2.36 -4.02
CA ALA A 34 14.29 2.92 -2.88
C ALA A 34 13.04 2.09 -2.55
N LYS A 35 12.23 1.75 -3.56
CA LYS A 35 11.03 0.92 -3.40
C LYS A 35 11.34 -0.49 -2.91
N MET A 36 12.41 -1.12 -3.39
CA MET A 36 12.83 -2.46 -2.95
C MET A 36 13.32 -2.47 -1.49
N LEU A 37 13.89 -1.37 -1.01
CA LEU A 37 14.50 -1.28 0.31
C LEU A 37 13.59 -0.64 1.38
N GLU A 38 12.51 0.05 1.01
CA GLU A 38 11.72 0.89 1.92
C GLU A 38 11.12 0.16 3.13
N SER A 39 10.85 -1.15 3.02
CA SER A 39 10.28 -1.97 4.11
C SER A 39 11.31 -2.80 4.87
N ARG A 40 12.59 -2.78 4.45
CA ARG A 40 13.63 -3.64 5.07
C ARG A 40 13.94 -3.28 6.52
N TRP A 41 13.78 -2.03 6.92
CA TRP A 41 14.05 -1.56 8.30
C TRP A 41 13.20 -2.29 9.36
N ARG A 42 12.03 -2.80 8.96
CA ARG A 42 11.10 -3.54 9.82
C ARG A 42 11.13 -5.06 9.61
N GLY A 43 12.15 -5.57 8.92
CA GLY A 43 12.34 -7.00 8.65
C GLY A 43 11.44 -7.56 7.54
N GLU A 44 10.63 -6.74 6.89
CA GLU A 44 9.84 -7.15 5.74
C GLU A 44 10.67 -7.01 4.46
N LYS A 45 10.73 -8.09 3.68
CA LYS A 45 11.40 -8.09 2.36
C LYS A 45 10.42 -7.95 1.20
N LYS A 46 9.11 -7.88 1.49
CA LYS A 46 8.08 -7.78 0.47
C LYS A 46 7.92 -6.31 0.06
N TYR A 47 8.28 -6.02 -1.18
CA TYR A 47 8.18 -4.69 -1.78
C TYR A 47 7.02 -4.59 -2.80
N LEU A 48 6.64 -5.71 -3.41
CA LEU A 48 5.41 -5.81 -4.21
C LEU A 48 4.20 -6.01 -3.30
N THR A 49 3.28 -5.04 -3.33
CA THR A 49 1.94 -5.26 -2.81
C THR A 49 1.15 -6.16 -3.77
N PRO A 50 0.10 -6.86 -3.30
CA PRO A 50 -0.78 -7.64 -4.19
C PRO A 50 -1.37 -6.83 -5.35
N LEU A 51 -1.64 -5.54 -5.12
CA LEU A 51 -2.08 -4.60 -6.15
C LEU A 51 -1.00 -4.36 -7.20
N MET A 52 0.24 -4.07 -6.78
CA MET A 52 1.38 -3.89 -7.69
C MET A 52 1.69 -5.17 -8.49
N GLU A 53 1.67 -6.33 -7.83
CA GLU A 53 1.87 -7.63 -8.46
C GLU A 53 0.79 -7.89 -9.52
N THR A 54 -0.48 -7.61 -9.22
CA THR A 54 -1.59 -7.77 -10.16
C THR A 54 -1.44 -6.84 -11.37
N ILE A 55 -1.15 -5.55 -11.13
CA ILE A 55 -1.00 -4.56 -12.21
C ILE A 55 0.18 -4.92 -13.13
N LEU A 56 1.30 -5.36 -12.56
CA LEU A 56 2.46 -5.81 -13.34
C LEU A 56 2.16 -7.08 -14.14
N ALA A 57 1.50 -8.07 -13.53
CA ALA A 57 1.10 -9.29 -14.21
C ALA A 57 0.15 -9.00 -15.40
N ASP A 58 -0.85 -8.16 -15.18
CA ASP A 58 -1.82 -7.76 -16.21
C ASP A 58 -1.14 -6.94 -17.32
N GLY A 59 -0.25 -6.00 -16.96
CA GLY A 59 0.52 -5.21 -17.92
C GLY A 59 1.42 -6.08 -18.81
N LEU A 60 2.16 -7.02 -18.22
CA LEU A 60 2.97 -7.99 -18.96
C LEU A 60 2.15 -8.88 -19.90
N ALA A 61 0.95 -9.28 -19.48
CA ALA A 61 0.04 -10.10 -20.30
C ALA A 61 -0.56 -9.32 -21.48
N GLN A 62 -0.82 -8.02 -21.29
CA GLN A 62 -1.39 -7.12 -22.30
C GLN A 62 -0.35 -6.38 -23.14
N ASP A 63 0.95 -6.63 -22.88
CA ASP A 63 2.08 -5.91 -23.46
C ASP A 63 2.00 -4.39 -23.26
N TYR A 64 1.49 -3.98 -22.10
CA TYR A 64 1.41 -2.58 -21.66
C TYR A 64 2.34 -2.38 -20.47
N LEU A 65 3.37 -1.56 -20.67
CA LEU A 65 4.43 -1.25 -19.72
C LEU A 65 4.76 0.24 -19.82
N VAL A 66 5.16 0.87 -18.71
CA VAL A 66 5.57 2.28 -18.74
C VAL A 66 7.00 2.33 -19.25
N SER A 67 7.22 3.05 -20.35
CA SER A 67 8.58 3.25 -20.87
C SER A 67 9.44 4.03 -19.87
N LEU A 68 10.71 3.67 -19.71
CA LEU A 68 11.64 4.36 -18.80
C LEU A 68 11.74 5.87 -19.07
N ASP A 69 11.62 6.31 -20.34
CA ASP A 69 11.62 7.74 -20.69
C ASP A 69 10.46 8.53 -20.05
N ARG A 70 9.29 7.89 -19.90
CA ARG A 70 8.12 8.49 -19.24
C ARG A 70 8.32 8.63 -17.72
N MET A 71 9.25 7.86 -17.14
CA MET A 71 9.58 7.91 -15.71
C MET A 71 10.61 8.99 -15.36
N MET A 72 11.49 9.33 -16.30
CA MET A 72 12.67 10.19 -16.10
C MET A 72 12.41 11.65 -15.68
N PRO A 73 11.28 12.33 -16.01
CA PRO A 73 11.05 13.67 -15.49
C PRO A 73 10.40 13.69 -14.09
N SER A 74 9.82 12.56 -13.64
CA SER A 74 9.25 12.26 -12.31
C SER A 74 8.06 11.28 -12.47
N PHE A 75 7.94 10.31 -11.58
CA PHE A 75 6.77 9.41 -11.53
C PHE A 75 5.46 10.18 -11.30
N ALA A 76 5.51 11.33 -10.61
CA ALA A 76 4.34 12.16 -10.37
C ALA A 76 3.77 12.81 -11.64
N LYS A 77 4.49 12.76 -12.77
CA LYS A 77 4.03 13.27 -14.08
C LYS A 77 3.33 12.22 -14.94
N LEU A 78 3.27 10.97 -14.48
CA LEU A 78 2.49 9.92 -15.16
C LEU A 78 1.00 10.25 -15.13
N GLU A 79 0.28 9.83 -16.16
CA GLU A 79 -1.10 10.27 -16.42
C GLU A 79 -2.11 9.72 -15.41
N THR A 80 -1.88 8.51 -14.93
CA THR A 80 -2.82 7.79 -14.07
C THR A 80 -2.12 7.24 -12.83
N ALA A 81 -2.89 7.06 -11.75
CA ALA A 81 -2.38 6.44 -10.52
C ALA A 81 -1.98 4.97 -10.78
N GLU A 82 -2.68 4.31 -11.68
CA GLU A 82 -2.36 2.98 -12.21
C GLU A 82 -0.98 2.94 -12.86
N ASP A 83 -0.66 3.89 -13.76
CA ASP A 83 0.67 4.00 -14.38
C ASP A 83 1.75 4.23 -13.33
N VAL A 84 1.49 5.01 -12.28
CA VAL A 84 2.45 5.21 -11.17
C VAL A 84 2.71 3.91 -10.42
N GLN A 85 1.66 3.15 -10.08
CA GLN A 85 1.81 1.86 -9.40
C GLN A 85 2.51 0.83 -10.29
N LEU A 86 2.20 0.81 -11.59
CA LEU A 86 2.87 -0.03 -12.58
C LEU A 86 4.36 0.32 -12.66
N ALA A 87 4.70 1.60 -12.81
CA ALA A 87 6.08 2.06 -12.87
C ALA A 87 6.88 1.63 -11.65
N TYR A 88 6.33 1.78 -10.43
CA TYR A 88 6.98 1.30 -9.21
C TYR A 88 7.19 -0.22 -9.21
N ALA A 89 6.23 -0.99 -9.71
CA ALA A 89 6.35 -2.44 -9.82
C ALA A 89 7.43 -2.84 -10.85
N GLU A 90 7.48 -2.16 -12.00
CA GLU A 90 8.48 -2.39 -13.04
C GLU A 90 9.89 -2.12 -12.52
N VAL A 91 10.16 -0.94 -11.98
CA VAL A 91 11.53 -0.57 -11.59
C VAL A 91 12.03 -1.37 -10.39
N SER A 92 11.17 -1.68 -9.43
CA SER A 92 11.56 -2.49 -8.26
C SER A 92 11.84 -3.94 -8.65
N THR A 93 11.08 -4.52 -9.57
CA THR A 93 11.35 -5.88 -10.08
C THR A 93 12.51 -5.93 -11.07
N MET A 94 12.82 -4.84 -11.79
CA MET A 94 14.06 -4.74 -12.58
C MET A 94 15.30 -4.76 -11.68
N VAL A 95 15.25 -4.04 -10.55
CA VAL A 95 16.32 -4.07 -9.54
C VAL A 95 16.43 -5.46 -8.90
N GLU A 96 15.30 -6.11 -8.57
CA GLU A 96 15.31 -7.49 -8.10
C GLU A 96 15.97 -8.42 -9.12
N TYR A 97 15.56 -8.36 -10.39
CA TYR A 97 16.13 -9.18 -11.46
C TYR A 97 17.64 -9.00 -11.59
N LEU A 98 18.13 -7.75 -11.52
CA LEU A 98 19.57 -7.47 -11.51
C LEU A 98 20.27 -8.16 -10.33
N THR A 99 19.73 -8.03 -9.12
CA THR A 99 20.33 -8.65 -7.91
C THR A 99 20.26 -10.17 -7.90
N GLU A 100 19.22 -10.77 -8.48
CA GLU A 100 19.08 -12.23 -8.54
C GLU A 100 19.97 -12.85 -9.62
N THR A 101 20.19 -12.16 -10.73
CA THR A 101 21.01 -12.69 -11.84
C THR A 101 22.49 -12.42 -11.69
N GLN A 102 22.87 -11.27 -11.14
CA GLN A 102 24.28 -10.85 -11.01
C GLN A 102 24.80 -10.97 -9.56
N GLY A 103 23.91 -11.19 -8.59
CA GLY A 103 24.22 -11.21 -7.17
C GLY A 103 24.17 -9.82 -6.51
N GLU A 104 24.08 -9.83 -5.18
CA GLU A 104 24.01 -8.61 -4.34
C GLU A 104 25.13 -7.58 -4.62
N PRO A 105 26.41 -7.95 -4.89
CA PRO A 105 27.46 -6.96 -5.15
C PRO A 105 27.26 -6.14 -6.43
N ALA A 106 26.47 -6.63 -7.40
CA ALA A 106 26.33 -5.98 -8.70
C ALA A 106 25.80 -4.54 -8.60
N LEU A 107 24.86 -4.28 -7.68
CA LEU A 107 24.37 -2.93 -7.41
C LEU A 107 25.48 -2.02 -6.86
N ALA A 108 26.33 -2.54 -5.97
CA ALA A 108 27.42 -1.76 -5.40
C ALA A 108 28.47 -1.40 -6.46
N THR A 109 28.87 -2.37 -7.29
CA THR A 109 29.80 -2.16 -8.40
C THR A 109 29.25 -1.13 -9.40
N LEU A 110 27.98 -1.25 -9.79
CA LEU A 110 27.34 -0.29 -10.69
C LEU A 110 27.39 1.14 -10.11
N LEU A 111 27.10 1.30 -8.82
CA LEU A 111 27.17 2.61 -8.16
C LEU A 111 28.60 3.16 -8.09
N GLU A 112 29.62 2.31 -7.95
CA GLU A 112 31.03 2.70 -7.93
C GLU A 112 31.54 3.13 -9.31
N ASP A 113 31.13 2.44 -10.38
CA ASP A 113 31.43 2.82 -11.76
C ASP A 113 30.83 4.19 -12.10
N LEU A 114 29.56 4.39 -11.74
CA LEU A 114 28.86 5.66 -11.87
C LEU A 114 29.55 6.79 -11.09
N ALA A 115 30.02 6.51 -9.87
CA ALA A 115 30.76 7.47 -9.06
C ALA A 115 32.12 7.87 -9.68
N SER A 116 32.70 6.95 -10.44
CA SER A 116 33.97 7.12 -11.17
C SER A 116 33.79 7.85 -12.51
N GLY A 117 32.55 8.21 -12.88
CA GLY A 117 32.23 8.97 -14.09
C GLY A 117 31.95 8.11 -15.31
N VAL A 118 31.79 6.79 -15.14
CA VAL A 118 31.36 5.90 -16.22
C VAL A 118 29.89 6.19 -16.55
N PRO A 119 29.52 6.43 -17.83
CA PRO A 119 28.11 6.59 -18.22
C PRO A 119 27.28 5.35 -17.88
N PHE A 120 26.02 5.53 -17.50
CA PHE A 120 25.16 4.44 -17.04
C PHE A 120 25.06 3.27 -18.02
N GLU A 121 24.86 3.55 -19.31
CA GLU A 121 24.71 2.54 -20.36
C GLU A 121 25.98 1.69 -20.49
N LYS A 122 27.14 2.32 -20.31
CA LYS A 122 28.43 1.63 -20.33
C LYS A 122 28.62 0.80 -19.07
N ALA A 123 28.32 1.34 -17.90
CA ALA A 123 28.43 0.62 -16.63
C ALA A 123 27.50 -0.60 -16.58
N LEU A 124 26.27 -0.46 -17.12
CA LEU A 124 25.34 -1.58 -17.29
C LEU A 124 25.91 -2.62 -18.25
N GLY A 125 26.42 -2.20 -19.42
CA GLY A 125 27.00 -3.11 -20.41
C GLY A 125 28.21 -3.89 -19.89
N GLU A 126 29.14 -3.23 -19.20
CA GLU A 126 30.36 -3.84 -18.67
C GLU A 126 30.09 -4.68 -17.41
N GLY A 127 29.23 -4.20 -16.50
CA GLY A 127 28.95 -4.86 -15.23
C GLY A 127 27.91 -5.98 -15.30
N VAL A 128 26.87 -5.82 -16.12
CA VAL A 128 25.76 -6.79 -16.27
C VAL A 128 25.93 -7.65 -17.52
N GLY A 129 26.72 -7.21 -18.50
CA GLY A 129 26.95 -7.92 -19.75
C GLY A 129 25.85 -7.72 -20.81
N THR A 130 24.98 -6.71 -20.65
CA THR A 130 23.86 -6.44 -21.56
C THR A 130 23.61 -4.95 -21.72
N ASP A 131 23.18 -4.50 -22.90
CA ASP A 131 22.63 -3.15 -23.06
C ASP A 131 21.24 -3.01 -22.42
N LEU A 132 20.77 -1.76 -22.25
CA LEU A 132 19.50 -1.47 -21.58
C LEU A 132 18.28 -2.11 -22.28
N PRO A 133 18.13 -2.06 -23.62
CA PRO A 133 17.02 -2.73 -24.30
C PRO A 133 17.03 -4.26 -24.08
N THR A 134 18.19 -4.90 -24.18
CA THR A 134 18.32 -6.35 -23.96
C THR A 134 18.07 -6.71 -22.50
N PHE A 135 18.51 -5.87 -21.56
CA PHE A 135 18.20 -6.00 -20.14
C PHE A 135 16.69 -5.98 -19.90
N GLN A 136 15.96 -5.02 -20.48
CA GLN A 136 14.51 -4.92 -20.35
C GLN A 136 13.79 -6.15 -20.92
N GLU A 137 14.21 -6.64 -22.10
CA GLU A 137 13.61 -7.84 -22.69
C GLU A 137 13.89 -9.11 -21.87
N ASN A 138 15.10 -9.24 -21.32
CA ASN A 138 15.44 -10.36 -20.45
C ASN A 138 14.66 -10.30 -19.12
N TRP A 139 14.52 -9.12 -18.53
CA TRP A 139 13.68 -8.90 -17.35
C TRP A 139 12.22 -9.27 -17.61
N LYS A 140 11.62 -8.81 -18.72
CA LYS A 140 10.24 -9.17 -19.11
C LYS A 140 10.08 -10.68 -19.21
N ARG A 141 11.03 -11.37 -19.85
CA ARG A 141 11.01 -12.83 -19.97
C ARG A 141 11.08 -13.49 -18.60
N TYR A 142 12.02 -13.06 -17.76
CA TYR A 142 12.19 -13.56 -16.39
C TYR A 142 10.92 -13.39 -15.55
N MET A 143 10.27 -12.22 -15.60
CA MET A 143 8.99 -11.97 -14.93
C MET A 143 7.89 -12.92 -15.41
N LYS A 144 7.79 -13.17 -16.73
CA LYS A 144 6.77 -14.04 -17.33
C LYS A 144 7.00 -15.53 -17.06
N THR A 145 8.25 -15.99 -16.99
CA THR A 145 8.56 -17.43 -16.97
C THR A 145 9.04 -17.97 -15.63
N GLN A 146 9.66 -17.13 -14.78
CA GLN A 146 10.31 -17.60 -13.54
C GLN A 146 9.63 -17.11 -12.27
N LYS A 147 9.10 -15.88 -12.24
CA LYS A 147 8.51 -15.30 -11.03
C LYS A 147 7.05 -15.69 -10.77
N GLU A 148 6.35 -16.21 -11.77
CA GLU A 148 4.93 -16.63 -11.66
C GLU A 148 4.05 -15.56 -10.98
N LEU A 149 4.09 -14.32 -11.47
CA LEU A 149 3.32 -13.21 -10.91
C LEU A 149 1.82 -13.53 -10.86
N LYS A 150 1.16 -13.20 -9.75
CA LYS A 150 -0.26 -13.48 -9.55
C LYS A 150 -1.12 -12.26 -9.88
N SER A 151 -2.02 -12.44 -10.83
CA SER A 151 -3.11 -11.48 -11.08
C SER A 151 -4.33 -11.84 -10.24
N ILE A 152 -4.87 -10.84 -9.52
CA ILE A 152 -6.08 -10.97 -8.70
C ILE A 152 -7.23 -10.25 -9.42
N PRO A 153 -8.22 -10.99 -9.96
CA PRO A 153 -9.32 -10.40 -10.72
C PRO A 153 -10.07 -9.33 -9.92
N GLY A 154 -10.24 -8.16 -10.54
CA GLY A 154 -11.01 -7.07 -9.97
C GLY A 154 -10.27 -6.25 -8.90
N LEU A 155 -8.98 -6.50 -8.64
CA LEU A 155 -8.19 -5.62 -7.78
C LEU A 155 -7.88 -4.30 -8.51
N ARG A 156 -8.09 -3.15 -7.86
CA ARG A 156 -7.93 -1.83 -8.50
C ARG A 156 -7.24 -0.81 -7.60
N VAL A 157 -6.55 0.15 -8.20
CA VAL A 157 -6.00 1.32 -7.50
C VAL A 157 -7.16 2.17 -6.99
N LEU A 158 -7.06 2.60 -5.73
CA LEU A 158 -8.05 3.48 -5.12
C LEU A 158 -7.72 4.93 -5.49
N LYS A 159 -8.71 5.71 -5.92
CA LYS A 159 -8.47 7.12 -6.23
C LYS A 159 -8.29 7.89 -4.92
N ILE A 160 -7.15 8.55 -4.79
CA ILE A 160 -6.88 9.41 -3.63
C ILE A 160 -7.65 10.72 -3.84
N ARG A 161 -8.56 11.04 -2.92
CA ARG A 161 -9.17 12.38 -2.83
C ARG A 161 -8.59 13.12 -1.66
N PHE A 162 -7.97 14.26 -1.93
CA PHE A 162 -7.59 15.22 -0.89
C PHE A 162 -8.87 15.88 -0.37
N LYS A 163 -9.19 15.65 0.90
CA LYS A 163 -10.31 16.31 1.59
C LYS A 163 -10.03 17.82 1.59
N LYS A 164 -10.87 18.58 0.88
CA LYS A 164 -10.73 20.05 0.85
C LYS A 164 -11.30 20.70 2.10
N ASP A 165 -12.18 20.00 2.83
CA ASP A 165 -12.71 20.45 4.11
C ASP A 165 -12.67 19.35 5.17
N ARG A 166 -12.41 19.74 6.42
CA ARG A 166 -12.47 18.86 7.60
C ARG A 166 -13.92 18.62 8.08
N SER A 167 -14.93 18.78 7.22
CA SER A 167 -16.32 18.52 7.61
C SER A 167 -16.62 17.02 7.60
N LEU A 168 -17.45 16.57 8.55
CA LEU A 168 -17.93 15.19 8.63
C LEU A 168 -18.76 14.79 7.39
N GLU A 169 -19.31 15.76 6.66
CA GLU A 169 -20.11 15.56 5.43
C GLU A 169 -19.31 14.97 4.26
N GLU A 170 -17.98 15.12 4.22
CA GLU A 170 -17.17 14.47 3.16
C GLU A 170 -16.82 13.01 3.45
N GLN A 171 -16.93 12.54 4.71
CA GLN A 171 -16.86 11.10 5.02
C GLN A 171 -18.04 10.33 4.38
N GLU A 172 -19.16 11.02 4.08
CA GLU A 172 -20.36 10.41 3.51
C GLU A 172 -20.23 10.01 2.03
N LYS A 173 -19.14 10.33 1.33
CA LYS A 173 -19.01 10.08 -0.13
C LYS A 173 -18.05 8.95 -0.52
N ASP A 174 -17.56 8.19 0.45
CA ASP A 174 -16.68 7.03 0.20
C ASP A 174 -17.35 5.98 -0.70
N TYR A 175 -18.68 5.90 -0.72
CA TYR A 175 -19.43 5.01 -1.60
C TYR A 175 -19.13 5.24 -3.10
N ARG A 176 -18.66 6.43 -3.50
CA ARG A 176 -18.36 6.76 -4.90
C ARG A 176 -17.12 6.06 -5.45
N GLU A 177 -16.28 5.52 -4.58
CA GLU A 177 -15.10 4.73 -4.94
C GLU A 177 -15.43 3.23 -5.03
N VAL A 178 -16.69 2.85 -4.81
CA VAL A 178 -17.20 1.49 -5.06
C VAL A 178 -17.45 1.33 -6.55
N GLY A 179 -17.16 0.15 -7.11
CA GLY A 179 -17.04 -0.09 -8.54
C GLY A 179 -18.24 0.35 -9.39
N SER A 180 -19.27 -0.48 -9.47
CA SER A 180 -20.41 -0.23 -10.37
C SER A 180 -21.36 0.83 -9.82
N ARG A 181 -22.04 1.61 -10.68
CA ARG A 181 -23.04 2.60 -10.26
C ARG A 181 -24.11 1.99 -9.34
N ARG A 182 -24.56 0.78 -9.66
CA ARG A 182 -25.49 0.02 -8.83
C ARG A 182 -24.92 -0.24 -7.43
N ALA A 183 -23.66 -0.68 -7.34
CA ALA A 183 -23.00 -0.89 -6.04
C ALA A 183 -22.83 0.42 -5.25
N GLN A 184 -22.56 1.54 -5.93
CA GLN A 184 -22.50 2.87 -5.31
C GLN A 184 -23.86 3.28 -4.70
N ASP A 185 -24.94 3.16 -5.47
CA ASP A 185 -26.29 3.54 -5.02
C ASP A 185 -26.75 2.63 -3.85
N LEU A 186 -26.47 1.33 -3.91
CA LEU A 186 -26.75 0.38 -2.82
C LEU A 186 -25.92 0.68 -1.57
N THR A 187 -24.63 1.00 -1.73
CA THR A 187 -23.76 1.37 -0.61
C THR A 187 -24.26 2.65 0.07
N PHE A 188 -24.68 3.64 -0.73
CA PHE A 188 -25.25 4.88 -0.20
C PHE A 188 -26.56 4.64 0.57
N LEU A 189 -27.44 3.77 0.05
CA LEU A 189 -28.65 3.38 0.77
C LEU A 189 -28.32 2.67 2.10
N GLY A 190 -27.34 1.77 2.08
CA GLY A 190 -26.82 1.13 3.30
C GLY A 190 -26.28 2.14 4.33
N ASP A 191 -25.58 3.19 3.87
CA ASP A 191 -25.10 4.27 4.73
C ASP A 191 -26.27 5.04 5.39
N ILE A 192 -27.31 5.38 4.61
CA ILE A 192 -28.53 6.03 5.12
C ILE A 192 -29.22 5.15 6.17
N LEU A 193 -29.42 3.86 5.89
CA LEU A 193 -30.08 2.93 6.81
C LEU A 193 -29.27 2.77 8.10
N LYS A 194 -27.95 2.63 8.00
CA LYS A 194 -27.06 2.55 9.16
C LYS A 194 -27.14 3.81 10.02
N SER A 195 -27.18 5.00 9.41
CA SER A 195 -27.32 6.27 10.15
C SER A 195 -28.64 6.37 10.94
N ARG A 196 -29.66 5.62 10.53
CA ARG A 196 -30.96 5.51 11.21
C ARG A 196 -31.01 4.35 12.21
N ASN A 197 -29.88 3.70 12.49
CA ASN A 197 -29.78 2.48 13.32
C ASN A 197 -30.52 1.26 12.75
N GLU A 198 -30.89 1.26 11.46
CA GLU A 198 -31.54 0.14 10.79
C GLU A 198 -30.49 -0.89 10.30
N TYR A 199 -29.73 -1.46 11.24
CA TYR A 199 -28.51 -2.24 10.93
C TYR A 199 -28.76 -3.46 10.06
N LYS A 200 -29.87 -4.20 10.29
CA LYS A 200 -30.22 -5.37 9.48
C LYS A 200 -30.55 -5.00 8.03
N ALA A 201 -31.27 -3.89 7.83
CA ALA A 201 -31.59 -3.39 6.50
C ALA A 201 -30.34 -2.87 5.81
N ALA A 202 -29.47 -2.15 6.53
CA ALA A 202 -28.18 -1.70 6.02
C ALA A 202 -27.31 -2.88 5.56
N LEU A 203 -27.28 -3.96 6.33
CA LEU A 203 -26.55 -5.18 5.99
C LEU A 203 -26.98 -5.74 4.64
N LEU A 204 -28.29 -5.90 4.43
CA LEU A 204 -28.85 -6.40 3.16
C LEU A 204 -28.43 -5.53 1.97
N GLU A 205 -28.46 -4.21 2.12
CA GLU A 205 -28.07 -3.31 1.03
C GLU A 205 -26.56 -3.34 0.76
N TYR A 206 -25.73 -3.46 1.79
CA TYR A 206 -24.29 -3.64 1.61
C TYR A 206 -23.94 -5.01 1.01
N GLU A 207 -24.65 -6.09 1.36
CA GLU A 207 -24.46 -7.41 0.77
C GLU A 207 -24.82 -7.38 -0.73
N LYS A 208 -25.96 -6.76 -1.09
CA LYS A 208 -26.31 -6.52 -2.50
C LYS A 208 -25.28 -5.66 -3.21
N ALA A 209 -24.73 -4.64 -2.53
CA ALA A 209 -23.66 -3.82 -3.09
C ALA A 209 -22.40 -4.65 -3.36
N PHE A 210 -22.09 -5.61 -2.48
CA PHE A 210 -20.94 -6.50 -2.60
C PHE A 210 -21.10 -7.46 -3.77
N GLU A 211 -22.28 -8.07 -3.92
CA GLU A 211 -22.60 -8.92 -5.07
C GLU A 211 -22.61 -8.14 -6.40
N ALA A 212 -23.10 -6.90 -6.38
CA ALA A 212 -23.08 -6.02 -7.55
C ALA A 212 -21.68 -5.47 -7.88
N ASN A 213 -20.72 -5.64 -6.97
CA ASN A 213 -19.36 -5.18 -7.12
C ASN A 213 -18.43 -6.32 -7.54
N LYS A 214 -17.97 -6.28 -8.79
CA LYS A 214 -17.05 -7.30 -9.34
C LYS A 214 -15.58 -7.09 -8.93
N THR A 215 -15.32 -6.18 -7.99
CA THR A 215 -13.96 -5.76 -7.60
C THR A 215 -13.75 -5.94 -6.12
N GLU A 216 -12.52 -6.23 -5.72
CA GLU A 216 -12.16 -6.20 -4.30
C GLU A 216 -12.09 -4.73 -3.86
N ASN A 217 -12.86 -4.37 -2.82
CA ASN A 217 -12.98 -2.97 -2.41
C ASN A 217 -12.95 -2.82 -0.89
N PRO A 218 -11.92 -2.16 -0.32
CA PRO A 218 -11.75 -2.07 1.12
C PRO A 218 -12.81 -1.19 1.77
N ILE A 219 -13.40 -0.23 1.07
CA ILE A 219 -14.48 0.61 1.61
C ILE A 219 -15.70 -0.27 1.91
N LEU A 220 -16.08 -1.14 0.97
CA LEU A 220 -17.23 -2.01 1.14
C LEU A 220 -16.99 -3.10 2.20
N TYR A 221 -15.78 -3.68 2.23
CA TYR A 221 -15.39 -4.59 3.31
C TYR A 221 -15.54 -3.95 4.68
N ASN A 222 -15.09 -2.70 4.84
CA ASN A 222 -15.20 -1.97 6.10
C ASN A 222 -16.64 -1.62 6.47
N LYS A 223 -17.46 -1.21 5.51
CA LYS A 223 -18.88 -0.90 5.76
C LYS A 223 -19.65 -2.14 6.23
N LEU A 224 -19.44 -3.28 5.56
CA LEU A 224 -20.01 -4.56 5.97
C LEU A 224 -19.49 -5.00 7.33
N ALA A 225 -18.18 -5.06 7.52
CA ALA A 225 -17.57 -5.51 8.76
C ALA A 225 -17.97 -4.64 9.96
N GLY A 226 -17.98 -3.32 9.81
CA GLY A 226 -18.44 -2.41 10.86
C GLY A 226 -19.92 -2.63 11.22
N THR A 227 -20.76 -2.99 10.23
CA THR A 227 -22.16 -3.32 10.49
C THR A 227 -22.31 -4.68 11.18
N TYR A 228 -21.53 -5.70 10.76
CA TYR A 228 -21.46 -7.00 11.44
C TYR A 228 -21.00 -6.89 12.88
N MET A 229 -20.05 -6.00 13.18
CA MET A 229 -19.60 -5.75 14.55
C MET A 229 -20.75 -5.23 15.43
N VAL A 230 -21.58 -4.32 14.91
CA VAL A 230 -22.75 -3.80 15.63
C VAL A 230 -23.82 -4.88 15.81
N THR A 231 -24.00 -5.77 14.82
CA THR A 231 -24.92 -6.92 14.93
C THR A 231 -24.31 -8.13 15.66
N GLN A 232 -23.10 -7.99 16.21
CA GLN A 232 -22.35 -9.01 16.96
C GLN A 232 -21.95 -10.26 16.15
N GLU A 233 -21.92 -10.15 14.81
CA GLU A 233 -21.47 -11.18 13.88
C GLU A 233 -19.94 -11.10 13.68
N TYR A 234 -19.17 -11.23 14.76
CA TYR A 234 -17.75 -10.94 14.80
C TYR A 234 -16.90 -11.78 13.84
N ASP A 235 -17.22 -13.06 13.63
CA ASP A 235 -16.47 -13.95 12.73
C ASP A 235 -16.59 -13.50 11.26
N ARG A 236 -17.77 -13.03 10.86
CA ARG A 236 -18.00 -12.49 9.51
C ARG A 236 -17.25 -11.18 9.33
N ALA A 237 -17.24 -10.32 10.35
CA ALA A 237 -16.47 -9.08 10.33
C ALA A 237 -14.97 -9.35 10.18
N GLU A 238 -14.41 -10.27 10.97
CA GLU A 238 -12.98 -10.61 10.90
C GLU A 238 -12.59 -11.17 9.54
N THR A 239 -13.40 -12.07 8.99
CA THR A 239 -13.18 -12.66 7.67
C THR A 239 -13.10 -11.58 6.59
N LEU A 240 -13.97 -10.58 6.63
CA LEU A 240 -13.97 -9.48 5.66
C LEU A 240 -12.79 -8.52 5.85
N LEU A 241 -12.47 -8.15 7.08
CA LEU A 241 -11.37 -7.23 7.36
C LEU A 241 -10.02 -7.86 7.04
N THR A 242 -9.82 -9.14 7.34
CA THR A 242 -8.60 -9.88 6.99
C THR A 242 -8.48 -10.07 5.47
N ARG A 243 -9.58 -10.33 4.76
CA ARG A 243 -9.61 -10.32 3.28
C ARG A 243 -9.28 -8.94 2.72
N SER A 244 -9.78 -7.88 3.33
CA SER A 244 -9.45 -6.50 2.95
C SER A 244 -7.96 -6.22 3.07
N LEU A 245 -7.33 -6.55 4.21
CA LEU A 245 -5.89 -6.35 4.41
C LEU A 245 -5.03 -7.28 3.54
N ARG A 246 -5.56 -8.43 3.13
CA ARG A 246 -4.86 -9.31 2.18
C ARG A 246 -4.58 -8.59 0.87
N TYR A 247 -5.48 -7.72 0.41
CA TYR A 247 -5.35 -7.02 -0.87
C TYR A 247 -4.88 -5.57 -0.72
N TYR A 248 -5.33 -4.92 0.35
CA TYR A 248 -5.01 -3.53 0.69
C TYR A 248 -4.37 -3.47 2.09
N PRO A 249 -3.11 -3.94 2.23
CA PRO A 249 -2.46 -4.14 3.53
C PRO A 249 -2.27 -2.86 4.35
N THR A 250 -2.25 -1.71 3.68
CA THR A 250 -2.07 -0.38 4.30
C THR A 250 -3.37 0.40 4.42
N PHE A 251 -4.54 -0.22 4.20
CA PHE A 251 -5.82 0.49 4.31
C PHE A 251 -6.15 0.80 5.77
N HIS A 252 -5.84 2.03 6.18
CA HIS A 252 -5.94 2.51 7.55
C HIS A 252 -7.28 2.18 8.23
N THR A 253 -8.42 2.42 7.56
CA THR A 253 -9.74 2.15 8.14
C THR A 253 -9.95 0.68 8.47
N THR A 254 -9.40 -0.24 7.65
CA THR A 254 -9.44 -1.67 7.94
C THR A 254 -8.62 -2.03 9.17
N LEU A 255 -7.43 -1.45 9.32
CA LEU A 255 -6.59 -1.68 10.49
C LEU A 255 -7.27 -1.19 11.78
N VAL A 256 -7.92 -0.02 11.73
CA VAL A 256 -8.71 0.51 12.86
C VAL A 256 -9.88 -0.41 13.19
N ASN A 257 -10.70 -0.78 12.20
CA ASN A 257 -11.86 -1.65 12.43
C ASN A 257 -11.46 -3.04 12.95
N LEU A 258 -10.33 -3.58 12.49
CA LEU A 258 -9.81 -4.85 12.99
C LEU A 258 -9.32 -4.72 14.44
N GLY A 259 -8.67 -3.61 14.78
CA GLY A 259 -8.32 -3.27 16.16
C GLY A 259 -9.53 -3.18 17.08
N GLU A 260 -10.58 -2.48 16.66
CA GLU A 260 -11.85 -2.38 17.40
C GLU A 260 -12.54 -3.74 17.56
N LEU A 261 -12.59 -4.56 16.51
CA LEU A 261 -13.11 -5.92 16.55
C LEU A 261 -12.36 -6.78 17.58
N TYR A 262 -11.04 -6.67 17.61
CA TYR A 262 -10.21 -7.38 18.57
C TYR A 262 -10.46 -6.91 20.01
N LEU A 263 -10.69 -5.61 20.24
CA LEU A 263 -11.09 -5.13 21.56
C LEU A 263 -12.46 -5.65 21.99
N GLN A 264 -13.45 -5.63 21.10
CA GLN A 264 -14.82 -6.13 21.36
C GLN A 264 -14.83 -7.63 21.70
N THR A 265 -13.89 -8.39 21.12
CA THR A 265 -13.74 -9.83 21.34
C THR A 265 -12.70 -10.17 22.42
N GLY A 266 -12.21 -9.18 23.19
CA GLY A 266 -11.27 -9.38 24.30
C GLY A 266 -9.82 -9.66 23.91
N ARG A 267 -9.49 -9.66 22.62
CA ARG A 267 -8.17 -9.94 22.06
C ARG A 267 -7.27 -8.70 22.08
N THR A 268 -6.83 -8.32 23.28
CA THR A 268 -6.07 -7.07 23.52
C THR A 268 -4.76 -7.00 22.73
N GLN A 269 -4.02 -8.10 22.62
CA GLN A 269 -2.72 -8.13 21.95
C GLN A 269 -2.85 -7.93 20.41
N PRO A 270 -3.69 -8.70 19.69
CA PRO A 270 -3.99 -8.43 18.28
C PRO A 270 -4.56 -7.02 18.01
N ALA A 271 -5.35 -6.48 18.95
CA ALA A 271 -5.85 -5.11 18.85
C ALA A 271 -4.68 -4.10 18.83
N ARG A 272 -3.74 -4.23 19.76
CA ARG A 272 -2.53 -3.39 19.82
C ARG A 272 -1.80 -3.38 18.49
N ASP A 273 -1.51 -4.56 17.95
CA ASP A 273 -0.73 -4.69 16.72
C ASP A 273 -1.45 -4.07 15.52
N SER A 274 -2.79 -4.14 15.49
CA SER A 274 -3.62 -3.51 14.45
C SER A 274 -3.61 -1.99 14.55
N PHE A 275 -3.74 -1.45 15.77
CA PHE A 275 -3.70 0.00 16.01
C PHE A 275 -2.30 0.60 15.81
N GLU A 276 -1.22 -0.10 16.19
CA GLU A 276 0.15 0.34 15.93
C GLU A 276 0.44 0.43 14.42
N LYS A 277 -0.06 -0.55 13.65
CA LYS A 277 -0.03 -0.47 12.18
C LYS A 277 -0.87 0.70 11.66
N ALA A 278 -2.08 0.91 12.19
CA ALA A 278 -2.91 2.05 11.80
C ALA A 278 -2.21 3.38 12.07
N LEU A 279 -1.54 3.52 13.23
CA LEU A 279 -0.80 4.72 13.63
C LEU A 279 0.34 5.04 12.66
N ARG A 280 1.04 4.02 12.15
CA ARG A 280 2.07 4.20 11.11
C ARG A 280 1.52 4.71 9.79
N ILE A 281 0.29 4.34 9.43
CA ILE A 281 -0.34 4.84 8.20
C ILE A 281 -0.92 6.23 8.40
N ASN A 282 -1.48 6.53 9.56
CA ASN A 282 -2.07 7.83 9.86
C ASN A 282 -1.79 8.22 11.33
N PRO A 283 -0.68 8.94 11.59
CA PRO A 283 -0.33 9.36 12.93
C PRO A 283 -1.21 10.51 13.47
N PHE A 284 -2.16 11.00 12.68
CA PHE A 284 -3.07 12.09 13.08
C PHE A 284 -4.48 11.61 13.41
N ASN A 285 -4.67 10.29 13.59
CA ASN A 285 -5.98 9.76 13.97
C ASN A 285 -6.14 9.73 15.51
N PRO A 286 -6.95 10.63 16.11
CA PRO A 286 -7.13 10.69 17.56
C PRO A 286 -7.70 9.39 18.14
N ILE A 287 -8.56 8.68 17.40
CA ILE A 287 -9.17 7.42 17.85
C ILE A 287 -8.09 6.35 18.08
N VAL A 288 -7.09 6.28 17.19
CA VAL A 288 -6.00 5.30 17.31
C VAL A 288 -5.16 5.57 18.56
N HIS A 289 -4.85 6.84 18.86
CA HIS A 289 -4.14 7.20 20.07
C HIS A 289 -4.94 6.86 21.34
N GLU A 290 -6.21 7.23 21.39
CA GLU A 290 -7.09 6.92 22.53
C GLU A 290 -7.12 5.40 22.81
N ARG A 291 -7.29 4.59 21.76
CA ARG A 291 -7.31 3.13 21.87
C ARG A 291 -5.96 2.56 22.30
N LEU A 292 -4.85 3.07 21.76
CA LEU A 292 -3.51 2.63 22.19
C LEU A 292 -3.22 2.99 23.65
N ILE A 293 -3.63 4.17 24.12
CA ILE A 293 -3.51 4.56 25.54
C ILE A 293 -4.26 3.56 26.44
N GLN A 294 -5.51 3.24 26.11
CA GLN A 294 -6.32 2.25 26.85
C GLN A 294 -5.68 0.85 26.83
N ILE A 295 -5.13 0.44 25.69
CA ILE A 295 -4.47 -0.85 25.53
C ILE A 295 -3.17 -0.90 26.35
N TYR A 296 -2.31 0.11 26.24
CA TYR A 296 -1.05 0.16 26.98
C TYR A 296 -1.27 0.23 28.49
N ASP A 297 -2.34 0.90 28.94
CA ASP A 297 -2.75 0.88 30.35
C ASP A 297 -3.11 -0.54 30.81
N ARG A 298 -3.98 -1.23 30.04
CA ARG A 298 -4.39 -2.62 30.34
C ARG A 298 -3.22 -3.60 30.33
N LEU A 299 -2.26 -3.39 29.43
CA LEU A 299 -1.05 -4.22 29.30
C LEU A 299 0.08 -3.81 30.26
N GLN A 300 -0.13 -2.79 31.12
CA GLN A 300 0.87 -2.29 32.06
C GLN A 300 2.18 -1.84 31.35
N MET A 301 2.03 -1.10 30.25
CA MET A 301 3.11 -0.56 29.42
C MET A 301 3.20 0.98 29.61
N PRO A 302 3.71 1.47 30.75
CA PRO A 302 3.59 2.89 31.13
C PRO A 302 4.38 3.84 30.23
N GLU A 303 5.51 3.41 29.66
CA GLU A 303 6.33 4.26 28.78
C GLU A 303 5.64 4.51 27.44
N GLN A 304 5.08 3.46 26.83
CA GLN A 304 4.33 3.52 25.59
C GLN A 304 3.04 4.33 25.79
N LYS A 305 2.34 4.10 26.91
CA LYS A 305 1.16 4.88 27.30
C LYS A 305 1.49 6.38 27.36
N LYS A 306 2.51 6.77 28.14
CA LYS A 306 2.93 8.17 28.28
C LYS A 306 3.33 8.80 26.94
N THR A 307 4.01 8.03 26.10
CA THR A 307 4.37 8.48 24.75
C THR A 307 3.13 8.77 23.93
N GLN A 308 2.13 7.89 23.95
CA GLN A 308 0.87 8.11 23.23
C GLN A 308 0.03 9.25 23.82
N GLU A 309 0.02 9.45 25.14
CA GLU A 309 -0.66 10.58 25.78
C GLU A 309 -0.06 11.91 25.31
N ASN A 310 1.28 12.00 25.23
CA ASN A 310 1.95 13.18 24.69
C ASN A 310 1.58 13.42 23.22
N LEU A 311 1.61 12.36 22.40
CA LEU A 311 1.25 12.46 20.97
C LEU A 311 -0.21 12.88 20.78
N TYR A 312 -1.11 12.30 21.57
CA TYR A 312 -2.52 12.65 21.56
C TYR A 312 -2.76 14.11 21.96
N GLY A 313 -2.01 14.62 22.94
CA GLY A 313 -2.07 16.02 23.36
C GLY A 313 -1.71 17.02 22.26
N TYR A 314 -0.90 16.65 21.26
CA TYR A 314 -0.61 17.51 20.11
C TYR A 314 -1.74 17.57 19.06
N LEU A 315 -2.75 16.70 19.16
CA LEU A 315 -3.88 16.63 18.23
C LEU A 315 -5.11 17.43 18.72
N GLN A 316 -5.13 17.87 19.98
CA GLN A 316 -6.19 18.68 20.60
C GLN A 316 -5.85 20.16 20.54
#